data_AF-A0A1I7LJJ9-F1
#
_entry.id   AF-A0A1I7LJJ9-F1
#
_cell.length_a   1.000
_cell.length_b   1.000
_cell.length_c   1.000
_cell.angle_alpha   90.00
_cell.angle_beta   90.00
_cell.angle_gamma   90.00
#
_symmetry.space_group_name_H-M   'P 1'
#
loop_
_entity.id
_entity.type
_entity.pdbx_description
1 polymer ?
#
loop_
_entity_poly.entity_id
_entity_poly.type
_entity_poly.pdbx_seq_one_letter_code
_entity_poly.pdbx_strand_id
1 'polypeptide(L)'
;MPRRTLPFVSPLAGALIAVPLVAACVQQGDFGRPAPTAWNSLIDAAGTFAAHERGEPASLFPFTEDERALRDRAWRFLMPARERSVFDAALNNLTRARVLPAGWRPADPAAYLEAITSGPFRSVVSRYRRLSDDLVADGRLVPAFAETASRVVRADLTRLQSLPFITTLDDRDVRSAAMRVAENRCLIAWVRRETAARSASYRYALEHLLIAAPEDEAVATERALAFLDSRRTLLDPLLPADAEARCGLVPAEPGEVVLVRKG
;
A
#
# COMPACT_ATOMS: atom_id res chain seq x y z
N MET A 1 -77.49 -31.09 39.40
CA MET A 1 -77.62 -29.71 38.85
C MET A 1 -76.30 -29.32 38.18
N PRO A 2 -76.31 -28.53 37.09
CA PRO A 2 -76.18 -29.12 35.76
C PRO A 2 -74.94 -28.66 34.95
N ARG A 3 -74.79 -29.29 33.77
CA ARG A 3 -74.13 -28.83 32.53
C ARG A 3 -72.59 -28.83 32.54
N ARG A 4 -71.96 -29.70 31.73
CA ARG A 4 -71.67 -29.53 30.28
C ARG A 4 -70.92 -28.22 30.03
N THR A 5 -69.66 -28.32 29.59
CA THR A 5 -69.22 -27.88 28.24
C THR A 5 -67.70 -28.09 28.08
N LEU A 6 -67.31 -29.00 27.18
CA LEU A 6 -66.12 -28.80 26.36
C LEU A 6 -66.52 -27.91 25.18
N PRO A 7 -65.67 -26.94 24.79
CA PRO A 7 -65.45 -26.68 23.37
C PRO A 7 -63.94 -26.73 23.05
N PHE A 8 -63.56 -27.47 21.99
CA PHE A 8 -63.28 -26.98 20.62
C PHE A 8 -61.88 -26.32 20.51
N VAL A 9 -60.88 -26.94 19.85
CA VAL A 9 -60.69 -27.11 18.38
C VAL A 9 -60.50 -25.74 17.71
N SER A 10 -59.47 -25.40 16.91
CA SER A 10 -58.24 -26.04 16.45
C SER A 10 -57.29 -24.93 15.89
N PRO A 11 -56.69 -24.98 14.67
CA PRO A 11 -55.23 -25.10 14.51
C PRO A 11 -54.61 -24.03 13.57
N LEU A 12 -53.40 -23.54 13.83
CA LEU A 12 -52.60 -22.85 12.81
C LEU A 12 -51.13 -23.18 13.09
N ALA A 13 -50.49 -24.16 12.42
CA ALA A 13 -50.02 -24.06 11.04
C ALA A 13 -49.25 -22.75 10.79
N GLY A 14 -48.08 -22.61 11.39
CA GLY A 14 -47.08 -21.60 11.03
C GLY A 14 -45.92 -22.28 10.32
N ALA A 15 -45.95 -22.21 8.99
CA ALA A 15 -45.00 -22.82 8.08
C ALA A 15 -43.57 -22.31 8.27
N LEU A 16 -42.63 -23.20 7.90
CA LEU A 16 -41.23 -22.92 7.64
C LEU A 16 -41.02 -21.59 6.91
N ILE A 17 -40.17 -20.74 7.48
CA ILE A 17 -39.26 -19.91 6.70
C ILE A 17 -37.85 -20.22 7.22
N ALA A 18 -37.32 -21.36 6.76
CA ALA A 18 -35.90 -21.60 6.81
C ALA A 18 -35.26 -20.59 5.85
N VAL A 19 -34.70 -19.53 6.40
CA VAL A 19 -33.88 -18.55 5.67
C VAL A 19 -32.72 -19.34 5.05
N PRO A 20 -32.61 -19.45 3.70
CA PRO A 20 -31.40 -19.98 3.13
C PRO A 20 -30.35 -18.89 3.32
N LEU A 21 -29.49 -19.08 4.31
CA LEU A 21 -28.19 -18.43 4.35
C LEU A 21 -27.52 -18.80 3.02
N VAL A 22 -27.51 -17.86 2.08
CA VAL A 22 -26.65 -17.93 0.90
C VAL A 22 -25.23 -17.76 1.44
N ALA A 23 -24.67 -18.85 1.97
CA ALA A 23 -23.27 -18.99 2.19
C ALA A 23 -22.64 -18.92 0.79
N ALA A 24 -22.08 -17.76 0.45
CA ALA A 24 -21.13 -17.68 -0.65
C ALA A 24 -20.01 -18.67 -0.29
N CYS A 25 -19.98 -19.82 -0.96
CA CYS A 25 -18.92 -20.81 -0.79
C CYS A 25 -17.61 -20.19 -1.26
N VAL A 26 -16.90 -19.53 -0.35
CA VAL A 26 -15.48 -19.24 -0.51
C VAL A 26 -14.78 -20.59 -0.42
N GLN A 27 -14.33 -21.14 -1.55
CA GLN A 27 -13.44 -22.30 -1.55
C GLN A 27 -12.17 -21.92 -0.77
N GLN A 28 -12.04 -22.47 0.44
CA GLN A 28 -10.81 -22.40 1.23
C GLN A 28 -9.79 -23.35 0.60
N GLY A 29 -8.62 -22.81 0.25
CA GLY A 29 -7.46 -23.61 -0.13
C GLY A 29 -6.80 -24.24 1.10
N ASP A 30 -5.88 -25.18 0.87
CA ASP A 30 -5.32 -26.11 1.87
C ASP A 30 -4.39 -25.48 2.94
N PHE A 31 -4.49 -24.16 3.15
CA PHE A 31 -3.74 -23.41 4.17
C PHE A 31 -4.56 -22.24 4.76
N GLY A 32 -5.89 -22.32 4.74
CA GLY A 32 -6.75 -21.23 5.22
C GLY A 32 -6.67 -19.95 4.37
N ARG A 33 -5.96 -20.01 3.24
CA ARG A 33 -5.94 -18.96 2.21
C ARG A 33 -7.15 -19.14 1.30
N PRO A 34 -7.78 -18.07 0.80
CA PRO A 34 -8.74 -18.19 -0.31
C PRO A 34 -8.09 -18.97 -1.45
N ALA A 35 -8.78 -19.97 -2.02
CA ALA A 35 -8.24 -20.74 -3.13
C ALA A 35 -7.81 -19.77 -4.27
N PRO A 36 -6.63 -19.97 -4.89
CA PRO A 36 -6.23 -19.14 -6.01
C PRO A 36 -7.24 -19.35 -7.14
N THR A 37 -8.09 -18.38 -7.39
CA THR A 37 -8.84 -18.30 -8.64
C THR A 37 -7.85 -18.12 -9.79
N ALA A 38 -8.22 -18.54 -11.00
CA ALA A 38 -7.46 -18.25 -12.22
C ALA A 38 -7.09 -16.76 -12.34
N TRP A 39 -7.87 -15.88 -11.70
CA TRP A 39 -7.64 -14.45 -11.55
C TRP A 39 -6.60 -14.07 -10.50
N ASN A 40 -6.58 -14.69 -9.32
CA ASN A 40 -5.56 -14.45 -8.30
C ASN A 40 -4.20 -14.94 -8.78
N SER A 41 -4.16 -16.10 -9.44
CA SER A 41 -2.94 -16.60 -10.08
C SER A 41 -2.52 -15.74 -11.26
N LEU A 42 -3.43 -15.12 -12.02
CA LEU A 42 -3.07 -14.16 -13.07
C LEU A 42 -2.51 -12.85 -12.51
N ILE A 43 -2.98 -12.36 -11.36
CA ILE A 43 -2.39 -11.17 -10.72
C ILE A 43 -0.99 -11.49 -10.17
N ASP A 44 -0.82 -12.66 -9.57
CA ASP A 44 0.47 -13.14 -9.04
C ASP A 44 1.46 -13.52 -10.17
N ALA A 45 0.98 -14.11 -11.27
CA ALA A 45 1.78 -14.55 -12.43
C ALA A 45 2.00 -13.44 -13.46
N ALA A 46 1.04 -12.53 -13.64
CA ALA A 46 1.30 -11.29 -14.36
C ALA A 46 2.53 -10.69 -13.70
N GLY A 47 2.54 -10.61 -12.36
CA GLY A 47 3.59 -10.20 -11.41
C GLY A 47 5.02 -10.59 -11.75
N THR A 48 5.25 -11.75 -12.34
CA THR A 48 6.60 -12.33 -12.48
C THR A 48 7.16 -12.34 -13.90
N PHE A 49 6.37 -12.07 -14.96
CA PHE A 49 6.84 -12.36 -16.33
C PHE A 49 6.60 -11.28 -17.40
N ALA A 50 5.61 -10.39 -17.25
CA ALA A 50 5.04 -9.73 -18.42
C ALA A 50 5.86 -8.61 -19.07
N ALA A 51 6.79 -7.96 -18.35
CA ALA A 51 7.38 -6.70 -18.81
C ALA A 51 8.92 -6.69 -18.94
N HIS A 52 9.61 -7.77 -18.56
CA HIS A 52 11.07 -7.88 -18.69
C HIS A 52 11.50 -8.07 -20.17
N GLU A 53 10.76 -8.88 -20.92
CA GLU A 53 11.22 -9.39 -22.22
C GLU A 53 10.99 -8.46 -23.43
N ARG A 54 10.15 -7.42 -23.33
CA ARG A 54 9.68 -6.68 -24.54
C ARG A 54 9.86 -5.16 -24.54
N GLY A 55 10.26 -4.54 -23.43
CA GLY A 55 10.42 -3.08 -23.36
C GLY A 55 9.12 -2.27 -23.62
N GLU A 56 7.97 -2.93 -23.72
CA GLU A 56 6.65 -2.32 -23.91
C GLU A 56 6.15 -1.69 -22.59
N PRO A 57 5.33 -0.63 -22.65
CA PRO A 57 4.68 -0.07 -21.46
C PRO A 57 3.85 -1.16 -20.76
N ALA A 58 3.94 -1.21 -19.43
CA ALA A 58 3.30 -2.25 -18.62
C ALA A 58 1.79 -2.36 -18.88
N SER A 59 1.09 -1.24 -19.08
CA SER A 59 -0.31 -1.20 -19.49
C SER A 59 -0.50 -0.23 -20.65
N LEU A 60 -1.30 -0.63 -21.65
CA LEU A 60 -1.60 0.17 -22.83
C LEU A 60 -2.78 1.14 -22.62
N PHE A 61 -3.46 1.04 -21.48
CA PHE A 61 -4.58 1.91 -21.18
C PHE A 61 -4.09 3.32 -20.82
N PRO A 62 -4.83 4.39 -21.18
CA PRO A 62 -4.50 5.73 -20.72
C PRO A 62 -4.64 5.82 -19.20
N PHE A 63 -3.94 6.78 -18.57
CA PHE A 63 -4.15 7.09 -17.15
C PHE A 63 -5.49 7.80 -16.95
N THR A 64 -6.16 7.51 -15.83
CA THR A 64 -7.23 8.38 -15.33
C THR A 64 -6.65 9.64 -14.68
N GLU A 65 -7.50 10.64 -14.39
CA GLU A 65 -7.05 11.83 -13.64
C GLU A 65 -6.57 11.47 -12.24
N ASP A 66 -7.26 10.56 -11.54
CA ASP A 66 -6.82 10.10 -10.22
C ASP A 66 -5.49 9.34 -10.29
N GLU A 67 -5.27 8.55 -11.34
CA GLU A 67 -4.00 7.84 -11.56
C GLU A 67 -2.84 8.80 -11.85
N ARG A 68 -3.07 9.89 -12.60
CA ARG A 68 -2.09 10.98 -12.77
C ARG A 68 -1.82 11.68 -11.44
N ALA A 69 -2.87 12.08 -10.76
CA ALA A 69 -2.82 12.77 -9.47
C ALA A 69 -2.08 11.94 -8.39
N LEU A 70 -2.23 10.61 -8.42
CA LEU A 70 -1.51 9.67 -7.55
C LEU A 70 0.00 9.74 -7.80
N ARG A 71 0.41 9.68 -9.08
CA ARG A 71 1.83 9.74 -9.49
C ARG A 71 2.47 11.08 -9.15
N ASP A 72 1.79 12.19 -9.44
CA ASP A 72 2.26 13.53 -9.10
C ASP A 72 2.44 13.74 -7.59
N ARG A 73 1.56 13.16 -6.77
CA ARG A 73 1.70 13.21 -5.30
C ARG A 73 2.78 12.26 -4.79
N ALA A 74 2.87 11.06 -5.35
CA ALA A 74 3.89 10.06 -4.99
C ALA A 74 5.31 10.62 -5.19
N TRP A 75 5.54 11.34 -6.29
CA TRP A 75 6.81 12.00 -6.58
C TRP A 75 7.39 12.76 -5.38
N ARG A 76 6.58 13.50 -4.62
CA ARG A 76 7.03 14.29 -3.46
C ARG A 76 7.57 13.43 -2.31
N PHE A 77 7.06 12.22 -2.13
CA PHE A 77 7.53 11.30 -1.10
C PHE A 77 8.78 10.55 -1.55
N LEU A 78 8.83 10.17 -2.82
CA LEU A 78 9.91 9.32 -3.34
C LEU A 78 11.19 10.13 -3.65
N MET A 79 11.07 11.42 -3.99
CA MET A 79 12.20 12.21 -4.49
C MET A 79 12.31 13.57 -3.78
N PRO A 80 13.25 13.75 -2.84
CA PRO A 80 13.39 15.01 -2.13
C PRO A 80 14.12 16.11 -2.93
N ALA A 81 14.89 15.81 -3.99
CA ALA A 81 15.72 16.83 -4.68
C ALA A 81 16.30 16.45 -6.06
N ARG A 82 15.66 15.60 -6.90
CA ARG A 82 16.18 15.30 -8.26
C ARG A 82 15.13 15.56 -9.35
N GLU A 83 15.49 15.33 -10.61
CA GLU A 83 14.63 15.56 -11.78
C GLU A 83 13.54 14.47 -11.94
N ARG A 84 12.35 14.86 -12.45
CA ARG A 84 11.20 13.95 -12.70
C ARG A 84 11.58 12.71 -13.53
N SER A 85 12.51 12.88 -14.47
CA SER A 85 13.06 11.83 -15.34
C SER A 85 13.60 10.61 -14.58
N VAL A 86 14.19 10.80 -13.40
CA VAL A 86 14.76 9.71 -12.58
C VAL A 86 13.65 8.89 -11.89
N PHE A 87 12.58 9.54 -11.46
CA PHE A 87 11.40 8.83 -10.93
C PHE A 87 10.65 8.12 -12.03
N ASP A 88 10.47 8.75 -13.18
CA ASP A 88 9.85 8.10 -14.31
C ASP A 88 10.67 6.88 -14.74
N ALA A 89 12.01 6.97 -14.74
CA ALA A 89 12.89 5.82 -14.97
C ALA A 89 12.76 4.73 -13.89
N ALA A 90 12.70 5.10 -12.60
CA ALA A 90 12.52 4.15 -11.51
C ALA A 90 11.13 3.49 -11.53
N LEU A 91 10.07 4.24 -11.84
CA LEU A 91 8.71 3.74 -12.04
C LEU A 91 8.63 2.85 -13.29
N ASN A 92 9.32 3.22 -14.37
CA ASN A 92 9.46 2.40 -15.58
C ASN A 92 10.23 1.10 -15.31
N ASN A 93 11.17 1.09 -14.38
CA ASN A 93 11.88 -0.12 -13.97
C ASN A 93 11.03 -0.97 -13.01
N LEU A 94 10.31 -0.34 -12.10
CA LEU A 94 9.30 -1.00 -11.24
C LEU A 94 8.24 -1.67 -12.11
N THR A 95 7.76 -1.01 -13.15
CA THR A 95 6.74 -1.55 -14.06
C THR A 95 7.29 -2.59 -15.04
N ARG A 96 8.52 -2.42 -15.54
CA ARG A 96 9.15 -3.39 -16.47
C ARG A 96 9.70 -4.64 -15.79
N ALA A 97 10.43 -4.47 -14.70
CA ALA A 97 11.07 -5.58 -14.01
C ALA A 97 10.22 -6.12 -12.85
N ARG A 98 9.16 -5.41 -12.41
CA ARG A 98 8.41 -5.72 -11.17
C ARG A 98 9.27 -5.93 -9.93
N VAL A 99 10.46 -5.34 -10.00
CA VAL A 99 11.46 -5.37 -8.97
C VAL A 99 11.98 -3.95 -8.91
N LEU A 100 11.63 -3.25 -7.82
CA LEU A 100 12.50 -2.17 -7.39
C LEU A 100 13.81 -2.82 -6.95
N PRO A 101 15.00 -2.33 -7.33
CA PRO A 101 16.23 -2.92 -6.83
C PRO A 101 16.17 -2.96 -5.29
N ALA A 102 16.45 -4.14 -4.71
CA ALA A 102 16.63 -4.28 -3.27
C ALA A 102 17.83 -3.41 -2.87
N GLY A 103 17.55 -2.18 -2.44
CA GLY A 103 18.56 -1.13 -2.27
C GLY A 103 18.45 0.08 -3.20
N TRP A 104 17.30 0.32 -3.87
CA TRP A 104 17.08 1.53 -4.68
C TRP A 104 17.48 2.81 -3.93
N ARG A 105 17.32 2.78 -2.60
CA ARG A 105 17.96 3.69 -1.65
C ARG A 105 18.35 2.91 -0.40
N PRO A 106 19.59 3.04 0.11
CA PRO A 106 19.91 2.59 1.45
C PRO A 106 19.00 3.32 2.44
N ALA A 107 18.25 2.57 3.24
CA ALA A 107 17.52 3.13 4.36
C ALA A 107 18.51 3.31 5.52
N ASP A 108 19.37 4.32 5.41
CA ASP A 108 20.25 4.73 6.49
C ASP A 108 19.58 5.86 7.28
N PRO A 109 19.08 5.61 8.51
CA PRO A 109 18.48 6.64 9.34
C PRO A 109 19.44 7.80 9.66
N ALA A 110 20.75 7.54 9.66
CA ALA A 110 21.77 8.54 9.97
C ALA A 110 21.96 9.57 8.84
N ALA A 111 21.66 9.20 7.59
CA ALA A 111 21.85 10.08 6.44
C ALA A 111 21.09 11.40 6.55
N TYR A 112 19.91 11.41 7.19
CA TYR A 112 19.18 12.65 7.42
C TYR A 112 19.86 13.55 8.46
N LEU A 113 20.32 12.96 9.58
CA LEU A 113 21.07 13.69 10.60
C LEU A 113 22.35 14.30 10.00
N GLU A 114 23.10 13.53 9.22
CA GLU A 114 24.28 14.00 8.51
C GLU A 114 23.95 15.19 7.58
N ALA A 115 22.84 15.12 6.84
CA ALA A 115 22.42 16.21 5.96
C ALA A 115 22.11 17.52 6.72
N ILE A 116 21.42 17.45 7.86
CA ILE A 116 21.09 18.65 8.66
C ILE A 116 22.24 19.14 9.56
N THR A 117 23.32 18.37 9.68
CA THR A 117 24.51 18.74 10.47
C THR A 117 25.69 19.19 9.60
N SER A 118 25.79 18.70 8.36
CA SER A 118 26.85 19.05 7.39
C SER A 118 26.66 20.42 6.73
N GLY A 119 25.43 20.94 6.67
CA GLY A 119 25.15 22.28 6.14
C GLY A 119 25.61 23.42 7.05
N PRO A 120 25.62 24.68 6.56
CA PRO A 120 26.01 25.88 7.31
C PRO A 120 24.96 26.31 8.35
N PHE A 121 24.38 25.36 9.08
CA PHE A 121 23.42 25.62 10.15
C PHE A 121 24.15 26.25 11.33
N ARG A 122 23.94 27.56 11.51
CA ARG A 122 24.67 28.38 12.49
C ARG A 122 24.31 28.10 13.95
N SER A 123 23.19 27.44 14.24
CA SER A 123 22.76 27.14 15.62
C SER A 123 22.06 25.79 15.76
N VAL A 124 22.12 25.19 16.95
CA VAL A 124 21.39 23.97 17.31
C VAL A 124 19.88 24.16 17.11
N VAL A 125 19.34 25.29 17.57
CA VAL A 125 17.94 25.71 17.35
C VAL A 125 17.54 25.65 15.88
N SER A 126 18.40 26.06 14.95
CA SER A 126 18.10 26.00 13.52
C SER A 126 17.95 24.57 12.99
N ARG A 127 18.65 23.60 13.59
CA ARG A 127 18.57 22.17 13.24
C ARG A 127 17.25 21.57 13.72
N TYR A 128 16.83 21.88 14.96
CA TYR A 128 15.51 21.46 15.46
C TYR A 128 14.38 22.05 14.61
N ARG A 129 14.44 23.35 14.27
CA ARG A 129 13.44 23.98 13.41
C ARG A 129 13.37 23.32 12.03
N ARG A 130 14.52 23.03 11.43
CA ARG A 130 14.57 22.32 10.14
C ARG A 130 13.89 20.94 10.22
N LEU A 131 14.22 20.16 11.25
CA LEU A 131 13.62 18.85 11.49
C LEU A 131 12.11 18.95 11.70
N SER A 132 11.65 19.91 12.52
CA SER A 132 10.23 20.17 12.74
C SER A 132 9.50 20.58 11.46
N ASP A 133 10.11 21.42 10.62
CA ASP A 133 9.51 21.88 9.36
C ASP A 133 9.35 20.72 8.37
N ASP A 134 10.38 19.87 8.23
CA ASP A 134 10.34 18.69 7.36
C ASP A 134 9.27 17.69 7.83
N LEU A 135 9.18 17.45 9.15
CA LEU A 135 8.15 16.60 9.78
C LEU A 135 6.73 17.09 9.50
N VAL A 136 6.48 18.39 9.70
CA VAL A 136 5.17 19.00 9.46
C VAL A 136 4.84 19.00 7.97
N ALA A 137 5.81 19.27 7.10
CA ALA A 137 5.62 19.24 5.66
C ALA A 137 5.19 17.85 5.17
N ASP A 138 5.91 16.80 5.58
CA ASP A 138 5.58 15.42 5.20
C ASP A 138 4.20 15.02 5.78
N GLY A 139 3.93 15.34 7.05
CA GLY A 139 2.64 15.01 7.68
C GLY A 139 1.44 15.69 7.00
N ARG A 140 1.61 16.89 6.42
CA ARG A 140 0.56 17.59 5.66
C ARG A 140 0.29 16.97 4.29
N LEU A 141 1.26 16.28 3.69
CA LEU A 141 1.10 15.66 2.38
C LEU A 141 0.33 14.33 2.45
N VAL A 142 0.46 13.59 3.56
CA VAL A 142 -0.09 12.22 3.69
C VAL A 142 -1.60 12.14 3.46
N PRO A 143 -2.46 12.99 4.07
CA PRO A 143 -3.92 12.86 3.88
C PRO A 143 -4.36 13.00 2.43
N ALA A 144 -3.82 13.98 1.69
CA ALA A 144 -4.18 14.22 0.29
C ALA A 144 -3.71 13.07 -0.63
N PHE A 145 -2.58 12.44 -0.30
CA PHE A 145 -2.13 11.23 -0.98
C PHE A 145 -3.07 10.05 -0.69
N ALA A 146 -3.38 9.80 0.59
CA ALA A 146 -4.22 8.68 1.01
C ALA A 146 -5.63 8.75 0.37
N GLU A 147 -6.21 9.94 0.29
CA GLU A 147 -7.52 10.16 -0.34
C GLU A 147 -7.48 9.83 -1.85
N THR A 148 -6.45 10.30 -2.56
CA THR A 148 -6.25 10.02 -3.99
C THR A 148 -6.01 8.53 -4.22
N ALA A 149 -5.15 7.91 -3.40
CA ALA A 149 -4.87 6.48 -3.44
C ALA A 149 -6.12 5.64 -3.19
N SER A 150 -6.98 6.03 -2.24
CA SER A 150 -8.26 5.34 -1.99
C SER A 150 -9.18 5.35 -3.22
N ARG A 151 -9.24 6.47 -3.96
CA ARG A 151 -10.00 6.54 -5.21
C ARG A 151 -9.42 5.63 -6.29
N VAL A 152 -8.11 5.61 -6.45
CA VAL A 152 -7.44 4.70 -7.39
C VAL A 152 -7.67 3.24 -7.00
N VAL A 153 -7.53 2.86 -5.73
CA VAL A 153 -7.79 1.50 -5.25
C VAL A 153 -9.23 1.07 -5.50
N ARG A 154 -10.21 1.97 -5.34
CA ARG A 154 -11.61 1.69 -5.67
C ARG A 154 -11.81 1.50 -7.17
N ALA A 155 -11.19 2.34 -8.00
CA ALA A 155 -11.23 2.19 -9.46
C ALA A 155 -10.58 0.88 -9.92
N ASP A 156 -9.47 0.48 -9.29
CA ASP A 156 -8.80 -0.80 -9.50
C ASP A 156 -9.71 -1.98 -9.12
N LEU A 157 -10.43 -1.88 -8.00
CA LEU A 157 -11.40 -2.89 -7.58
C LEU A 157 -12.53 -3.03 -8.60
N THR A 158 -13.12 -1.92 -9.03
CA THR A 158 -14.15 -1.93 -10.08
C THR A 158 -13.61 -2.54 -11.36
N ARG A 159 -12.41 -2.15 -11.80
CA ARG A 159 -11.77 -2.71 -13.00
C ARG A 159 -11.66 -4.22 -12.92
N LEU A 160 -11.14 -4.75 -11.80
CA LEU A 160 -11.00 -6.20 -11.60
C LEU A 160 -12.35 -6.93 -11.53
N GLN A 161 -13.34 -6.35 -10.84
CA GLN A 161 -14.67 -6.94 -10.70
C GLN A 161 -15.44 -6.98 -12.02
N SER A 162 -15.20 -6.02 -12.92
CA SER A 162 -15.87 -5.96 -14.23
C SER A 162 -15.30 -6.95 -15.25
N LEU A 163 -14.01 -7.32 -15.16
CA LEU A 163 -13.33 -8.15 -16.17
C LEU A 163 -14.10 -9.44 -16.55
N PRO A 164 -14.60 -10.27 -15.61
CA PRO A 164 -15.25 -11.52 -15.96
C PRO A 164 -16.58 -11.37 -16.71
N PHE A 165 -17.19 -10.17 -16.69
CA PHE A 165 -18.50 -9.91 -17.26
C PHE A 165 -18.44 -9.28 -18.65
N ILE A 166 -17.25 -8.87 -19.13
CA ILE A 166 -17.08 -8.23 -20.44
C ILE A 166 -16.56 -9.27 -21.43
N THR A 167 -17.43 -9.73 -22.33
CA THR A 167 -17.14 -10.81 -23.28
C THR A 167 -16.35 -10.37 -24.52
N THR A 168 -16.20 -9.06 -24.73
CA THR A 168 -15.53 -8.49 -25.91
C THR A 168 -14.04 -8.21 -25.69
N LEU A 169 -13.52 -8.43 -24.48
CA LEU A 169 -12.10 -8.19 -24.17
C LEU A 169 -11.23 -9.32 -24.75
N ASP A 170 -10.09 -8.95 -25.32
CA ASP A 170 -9.06 -9.92 -25.66
C ASP A 170 -8.07 -10.11 -24.49
N ASP A 171 -7.14 -11.05 -24.62
CA ASP A 171 -6.14 -11.28 -23.57
C ASP A 171 -5.23 -10.07 -23.33
N ARG A 172 -5.06 -9.20 -24.33
CA ARG A 172 -4.21 -8.00 -24.23
C ARG A 172 -4.88 -6.95 -23.35
N ASP A 173 -6.19 -6.80 -23.45
CA ASP A 173 -6.99 -5.94 -22.59
C ASP A 173 -6.95 -6.43 -21.13
N VAL A 174 -7.16 -7.73 -20.93
CA VAL A 174 -7.12 -8.35 -19.59
C VAL A 174 -5.75 -8.17 -18.94
N ARG A 175 -4.66 -8.42 -19.69
CA ARG A 175 -3.30 -8.16 -19.22
C ARG A 175 -3.08 -6.68 -18.91
N SER A 176 -3.49 -5.77 -19.79
CA SER A 176 -3.33 -4.32 -19.59
C SER A 176 -4.05 -3.84 -18.32
N ALA A 177 -5.24 -4.38 -18.04
CA ALA A 177 -5.99 -4.10 -16.82
C ALA A 177 -5.22 -4.58 -15.56
N ALA A 178 -4.77 -5.84 -15.56
CA ALA A 178 -4.03 -6.42 -14.44
C ALA A 178 -2.71 -5.68 -14.16
N MET A 179 -1.99 -5.30 -15.21
CA MET A 179 -0.74 -4.55 -15.11
C MET A 179 -0.94 -3.16 -14.49
N ARG A 180 -1.99 -2.42 -14.90
CA ARG A 180 -2.30 -1.10 -14.31
C ARG A 180 -2.60 -1.21 -12.81
N VAL A 181 -3.37 -2.22 -12.41
CA VAL A 181 -3.66 -2.47 -10.99
C VAL A 181 -2.40 -2.79 -10.20
N ALA A 182 -1.53 -3.64 -10.74
CA ALA A 182 -0.25 -3.96 -10.10
C ALA A 182 0.63 -2.72 -9.92
N GLU A 183 0.74 -1.89 -10.96
CA GLU A 183 1.50 -0.63 -10.92
C GLU A 183 0.98 0.33 -9.86
N ASN A 184 -0.34 0.59 -9.84
CA ASN A 184 -0.96 1.49 -8.86
C ASN A 184 -0.72 0.99 -7.43
N ARG A 185 -0.91 -0.32 -7.17
CA ARG A 185 -0.66 -0.92 -5.85
C ARG A 185 0.81 -0.81 -5.44
N CYS A 186 1.74 -1.10 -6.33
CA CYS A 186 3.16 -1.03 -5.95
C CYS A 186 3.66 0.40 -5.75
N LEU A 187 3.11 1.39 -6.48
CA LEU A 187 3.40 2.79 -6.21
C LEU A 187 2.91 3.22 -4.81
N ILE A 188 1.70 2.80 -4.42
CA ILE A 188 1.16 3.08 -3.08
C ILE A 188 2.00 2.39 -1.99
N ALA A 189 2.38 1.12 -2.20
CA ALA A 189 3.25 0.38 -1.28
C ALA A 189 4.62 1.07 -1.10
N TRP A 190 5.18 1.59 -2.19
CA TRP A 190 6.45 2.31 -2.14
C TRP A 190 6.34 3.61 -1.33
N VAL A 191 5.29 4.40 -1.55
CA VAL A 191 5.05 5.62 -0.74
C VAL A 191 4.85 5.29 0.74
N ARG A 192 4.12 4.20 1.06
CA ARG A 192 3.96 3.73 2.44
C ARG A 192 5.32 3.43 3.09
N ARG A 193 6.17 2.68 2.40
CA ARG A 193 7.52 2.33 2.85
C ARG A 193 8.42 3.55 3.03
N GLU A 194 8.47 4.46 2.05
CA GLU A 194 9.32 5.66 2.15
C GLU A 194 8.86 6.59 3.28
N THR A 195 7.54 6.72 3.48
CA THR A 195 6.99 7.50 4.60
C THR A 195 7.41 6.89 5.95
N ALA A 196 7.45 5.54 6.04
CA ALA A 196 7.96 4.84 7.21
C ALA A 196 9.45 5.10 7.43
N ALA A 197 10.28 4.96 6.39
CA ALA A 197 11.73 5.19 6.45
C ALA A 197 12.08 6.64 6.83
N ARG A 198 11.34 7.63 6.32
CA ARG A 198 11.53 9.05 6.69
C ARG A 198 11.23 9.30 8.15
N SER A 199 10.10 8.82 8.67
CA SER A 199 9.78 8.95 10.10
C SER A 199 10.84 8.28 10.99
N ALA A 200 11.38 7.13 10.60
CA ALA A 200 12.50 6.50 11.30
C ALA A 200 13.77 7.38 11.29
N SER A 201 14.09 8.00 10.15
CA SER A 201 15.24 8.91 10.01
C SER A 201 15.07 10.18 10.85
N TYR A 202 13.85 10.74 10.90
CA TYR A 202 13.53 11.90 11.73
C TYR A 202 13.60 11.58 13.23
N ARG A 203 13.10 10.41 13.63
CA ARG A 203 13.22 9.93 15.02
C ARG A 203 14.69 9.78 15.42
N TYR A 204 15.49 9.14 14.58
CA TYR A 204 16.92 8.99 14.80
C TYR A 204 17.61 10.36 14.99
N ALA A 205 17.32 11.32 14.12
CA ALA A 205 17.89 12.67 14.22
C ALA A 205 17.46 13.41 15.49
N LEU A 206 16.19 13.30 15.89
CA LEU A 206 15.67 13.90 17.12
C LEU A 206 16.40 13.35 18.36
N GLU A 207 16.50 12.03 18.47
CA GLU A 207 17.17 11.36 19.58
C GLU A 207 18.64 11.79 19.70
N HIS A 208 19.36 11.86 18.57
CA HIS A 208 20.77 12.25 18.57
C HIS A 208 20.97 13.75 18.84
N LEU A 209 20.09 14.62 18.33
CA LEU A 209 20.12 16.04 18.67
C LEU A 209 19.85 16.26 20.16
N LEU A 210 18.92 15.52 20.75
CA LEU A 210 18.57 15.64 22.17
C LEU A 210 19.76 15.28 23.09
N ILE A 211 20.52 14.24 22.74
CA ILE A 211 21.72 13.85 23.47
C ILE A 211 22.88 14.83 23.24
N ALA A 212 23.09 15.26 21.99
CA ALA A 212 24.22 16.12 21.65
C ALA A 212 24.06 17.56 22.13
N ALA A 213 22.84 18.10 22.07
CA ALA A 213 22.51 19.48 22.42
C ALA A 213 21.01 19.60 22.80
N PRO A 214 20.67 19.42 24.08
CA PRO A 214 19.29 19.54 24.55
C PRO A 214 18.83 21.00 24.50
N GLU A 215 17.70 21.25 23.84
CA GLU A 215 17.07 22.57 23.68
C GLU A 215 15.54 22.45 23.83
N ASP A 216 14.86 23.53 24.21
CA ASP A 216 13.40 23.56 24.37
C ASP A 216 12.65 23.22 23.07
N GLU A 217 13.25 23.53 21.90
CA GLU A 217 12.70 23.17 20.59
C GLU A 217 12.50 21.65 20.39
N ALA A 218 13.13 20.79 21.20
CA ALA A 218 12.91 19.35 21.15
C ALA A 218 11.44 18.98 21.39
N VAL A 219 10.76 19.66 22.32
CA VAL A 219 9.34 19.39 22.65
C VAL A 219 8.43 19.66 21.45
N ALA A 220 8.66 20.75 20.73
CA ALA A 220 7.90 21.07 19.52
C ALA A 220 8.17 20.04 18.41
N THR A 221 9.42 19.59 18.31
CA THR A 221 9.85 18.59 17.32
C THR A 221 9.26 17.20 17.61
N GLU A 222 9.21 16.77 18.87
CA GLU A 222 8.51 15.55 19.30
C GLU A 222 7.03 15.57 18.91
N ARG A 223 6.35 16.70 19.10
CA ARG A 223 4.94 16.87 18.67
C ARG A 223 4.81 16.78 17.14
N ALA A 224 5.76 17.33 16.39
CA ALA A 224 5.79 17.21 14.93
C ALA A 224 6.01 15.75 14.47
N LEU A 225 6.83 14.98 15.19
CA LEU A 225 7.02 13.54 14.94
C LEU A 225 5.73 12.76 15.21
N ALA A 226 5.09 12.98 16.35
CA ALA A 226 3.80 12.38 16.67
C ALA A 226 2.72 12.75 15.63
N PHE A 227 2.74 13.99 15.13
CA PHE A 227 1.86 14.43 14.04
C PHE A 227 2.09 13.60 12.77
N LEU A 228 3.32 13.48 12.25
CA LEU A 228 3.61 12.66 11.08
C LEU A 228 3.22 11.19 11.30
N ASP A 229 3.59 10.60 12.45
CA ASP A 229 3.30 9.21 12.78
C ASP A 229 1.79 8.94 12.80
N SER A 230 1.00 9.86 13.37
CA SER A 230 -0.46 9.77 13.36
C SER A 230 -1.03 9.81 11.93
N ARG A 231 -0.48 10.64 11.04
CA ARG A 231 -0.97 10.77 9.65
C ARG A 231 -0.60 9.56 8.81
N ARG A 232 0.58 8.96 9.00
CA ARG A 232 1.02 7.76 8.27
C ARG A 232 0.01 6.61 8.39
N THR A 233 -0.70 6.49 9.51
CA THR A 233 -1.72 5.44 9.71
C THR A 233 -2.83 5.45 8.66
N LEU A 234 -3.06 6.57 7.98
CA LEU A 234 -4.00 6.68 6.86
C LEU A 234 -3.59 5.84 5.64
N LEU A 235 -2.31 5.41 5.55
CA LEU A 235 -1.80 4.59 4.46
C LEU A 235 -1.98 3.08 4.70
N ASP A 236 -2.15 2.67 5.96
CA ASP A 236 -2.24 1.26 6.36
C ASP A 236 -3.42 0.52 5.71
N PRO A 237 -4.66 1.06 5.69
CA PRO A 237 -5.79 0.34 5.11
C PRO A 237 -5.80 0.32 3.57
N LEU A 238 -4.89 1.04 2.90
CA LEU A 238 -4.90 1.13 1.43
C LEU A 238 -4.50 -0.18 0.76
N LEU A 239 -3.64 -0.98 1.40
CA LEU A 239 -3.08 -2.20 0.86
C LEU A 239 -2.83 -3.23 1.97
N PRO A 240 -2.85 -4.54 1.66
CA PRO A 240 -2.50 -5.56 2.64
C PRO A 240 -1.04 -5.41 3.12
N ALA A 241 -0.74 -6.02 4.28
CA ALA A 241 0.57 -5.92 4.93
C ALA A 241 1.71 -6.47 4.05
N ASP A 242 1.44 -7.49 3.25
CA ASP A 242 2.40 -8.15 2.38
C ASP A 242 2.61 -7.45 1.02
N ALA A 243 1.92 -6.34 0.75
CA ALA A 243 1.99 -5.64 -0.53
C ALA A 243 3.42 -5.19 -0.88
N GLU A 244 4.22 -4.78 0.11
CA GLU A 244 5.61 -4.37 -0.12
C GLU A 244 6.49 -5.54 -0.58
N ALA A 245 6.30 -6.73 -0.01
CA ALA A 245 7.00 -7.94 -0.42
C ALA A 245 6.58 -8.38 -1.83
N ARG A 246 5.28 -8.34 -2.15
CA ARG A 246 4.76 -8.64 -3.50
C ARG A 246 5.29 -7.69 -4.58
N CYS A 247 5.68 -6.48 -4.19
CA CYS A 247 6.27 -5.47 -5.07
C CYS A 247 7.82 -5.49 -5.08
N GLY A 248 8.44 -6.47 -4.42
CA GLY A 248 9.90 -6.57 -4.34
C GLY A 248 10.58 -5.42 -3.60
N LEU A 249 9.83 -4.69 -2.76
CA LEU A 249 10.37 -3.57 -1.99
C LEU A 249 11.18 -4.06 -0.79
N VAL A 250 10.75 -5.16 -0.18
CA VAL A 250 11.50 -5.81 0.91
C VAL A 250 12.47 -6.80 0.27
N PRO A 251 13.74 -6.90 0.74
CA PRO A 251 14.59 -8.00 0.34
C PRO A 251 13.88 -9.33 0.58
N ALA A 252 14.03 -10.28 -0.34
CA ALA A 252 13.55 -11.64 -0.08
C ALA A 252 14.26 -12.13 1.19
N GLU A 253 13.48 -12.52 2.20
CA GLU A 253 14.02 -13.26 3.35
C GLU A 253 14.89 -14.40 2.78
N PRO A 254 16.15 -14.58 3.23
CA PRO A 254 16.92 -15.76 2.88
C PRO A 254 16.08 -16.96 3.34
N GLY A 255 15.47 -17.64 2.38
CA GLY A 255 14.35 -18.53 2.64
C GLY A 255 14.66 -19.50 3.77
N GLU A 256 13.69 -19.69 4.65
CA GLU A 256 13.47 -20.99 5.25
C GLU A 256 13.44 -21.99 4.10
N VAL A 257 14.55 -22.69 3.90
CA VAL A 257 14.66 -23.79 2.95
C VAL A 257 13.69 -24.83 3.47
N VAL A 258 12.45 -24.81 2.98
CA VAL A 258 11.54 -25.93 3.13
C VAL A 258 12.19 -27.07 2.35
N LEU A 259 12.98 -27.86 3.08
CA LEU A 259 13.48 -29.14 2.62
C LEU A 259 12.25 -30.00 2.39
N VAL A 260 11.76 -30.00 1.16
CA VAL A 260 10.83 -31.01 0.67
C VAL A 260 11.56 -32.34 0.78
N ARG A 261 11.35 -33.05 1.91
CA ARG A 261 11.70 -34.46 2.00
C ARG A 261 10.79 -35.18 1.01
N LYS A 262 11.38 -35.63 -0.09
CA LYS A 262 10.78 -36.68 -0.93
C LYS A 262 10.58 -37.91 -0.04
N GLY A 263 9.33 -38.22 0.27
CA GLY A 263 8.85 -39.52 0.68
C GLY A 263 7.98 -40.08 -0.43
#